data_AF-A0A821GCF4-F1
#
_entry.id   AF-A0A821GCF4-F1
#
_cell.length_a   1.000
_cell.length_b   1.000
_cell.length_c   1.000
_cell.angle_alpha   90.00
_cell.angle_beta   90.00
_cell.angle_gamma   90.00
#
_symmetry.space_group_name_H-M   'P 1'
#
loop_
_entity.id
_entity.type
_entity.pdbx_description
1 polymer ?
#
loop_
_entity_poly.entity_id
_entity_poly.type
_entity_poly.pdbx_seq_one_letter_code
_entity_poly.pdbx_strand_id
1 'polypeptide(L)'
;RLITPAPILYNRSSIKEKKLFFEDIFTGAHHYFLKVQDQSYILAGGLNNFHQIGLSSTESIFFPVHIPSLDGYKWKKFAGGLHHTIGLTVDGKVYAMGRCHEGQLGIEGLTTHLDKPTLIPNIPKAVDIACGNHVSFIIDEKGKVYSFGTGTSLQHGHGEDDVKIPRLMSSKYMDIKKIANITVGAQHTIFLTKE
;
A
#
# COMPACT_ATOMS: atom_id res chain seq x y z
N ARG A 1 21.83 -8.91 -22.28
CA ARG A 1 22.40 -9.75 -21.19
C ARG A 1 21.21 -10.35 -20.46
N LEU A 2 20.87 -11.62 -20.69
CA LEU A 2 19.76 -12.26 -19.99
C LEU A 2 20.13 -12.37 -18.52
N ILE A 3 19.31 -11.76 -17.66
CA ILE A 3 19.52 -11.74 -16.22
C ILE A 3 19.11 -13.12 -15.73
N THR A 4 20.08 -13.97 -15.34
CA THR A 4 19.77 -15.20 -14.63
C THR A 4 19.14 -14.81 -13.30
N PRO A 5 17.92 -15.30 -12.96
CA PRO A 5 17.32 -15.03 -11.67
C PRO A 5 18.27 -15.46 -10.56
N ALA A 6 18.71 -14.51 -9.74
CA ALA A 6 19.54 -14.78 -8.57
C ALA A 6 18.65 -14.86 -7.33
N PRO A 7 18.94 -15.78 -6.39
CA PRO A 7 18.24 -15.78 -5.11
C PRO A 7 18.49 -14.47 -4.38
N ILE A 8 17.45 -13.92 -3.74
CA ILE A 8 17.59 -12.76 -2.86
C ILE A 8 18.48 -13.17 -1.68
N LEU A 9 19.63 -12.53 -1.56
CA LEU A 9 20.52 -12.73 -0.42
C LEU A 9 19.86 -12.10 0.81
N TYR A 10 19.73 -12.86 1.89
CA TYR A 10 19.22 -12.37 3.17
C TYR A 10 20.35 -12.40 4.19
N ASN A 11 20.51 -11.31 4.94
CA ASN A 11 21.56 -11.25 5.96
C ASN A 11 21.21 -12.18 7.14
N ARG A 12 21.98 -13.25 7.30
CA ARG A 12 21.74 -14.27 8.33
C ARG A 12 22.05 -13.78 9.74
N SER A 13 22.73 -12.64 9.92
CA SER A 13 23.12 -12.16 11.25
C SER A 13 21.94 -11.69 12.11
N SER A 14 20.76 -11.43 11.52
CA SER A 14 19.58 -10.89 12.21
C SER A 14 18.50 -11.91 12.57
N ILE A 15 18.63 -13.20 12.18
CA ILE A 15 17.63 -14.25 12.49
C ILE A 15 18.32 -15.54 12.93
N LYS A 16 17.86 -16.11 14.05
CA LYS A 16 18.39 -17.37 14.65
C LYS A 16 18.09 -18.63 13.83
N GLU A 17 17.15 -18.59 12.89
CA GLU A 17 16.69 -19.75 12.11
C GLU A 17 17.30 -19.89 10.71
N LYS A 18 17.51 -21.15 10.28
CA LYS A 18 18.23 -21.51 9.04
C LYS A 18 17.39 -21.41 7.76
N LYS A 19 16.06 -21.30 7.83
CA LYS A 19 15.14 -21.16 6.68
C LYS A 19 13.94 -20.30 7.06
N LEU A 20 13.56 -19.37 6.20
CA LEU A 20 12.34 -18.57 6.32
C LEU A 20 11.32 -19.10 5.30
N PHE A 21 10.07 -19.17 5.72
CA PHE A 21 8.93 -19.39 4.84
C PHE A 21 8.08 -18.13 4.82
N PHE A 22 7.52 -17.79 3.66
CA PHE A 22 6.70 -16.59 3.49
C PHE A 22 5.27 -17.01 3.22
N GLU A 23 4.33 -16.43 3.97
CA GLU A 23 2.89 -16.62 3.77
C GLU A 23 2.41 -15.85 2.55
N ASP A 24 2.93 -14.63 2.35
CA ASP A 24 2.51 -13.75 1.27
C ASP A 24 3.62 -12.74 0.89
N ILE A 25 3.52 -12.20 -0.32
CA ILE A 25 4.42 -11.19 -0.88
C ILE A 25 3.59 -10.06 -1.48
N PHE A 26 3.89 -8.83 -1.07
CA PHE A 26 3.25 -7.63 -1.59
C PHE A 26 4.28 -6.73 -2.25
N THR A 27 3.90 -6.11 -3.36
CA THR A 27 4.80 -5.25 -4.13
C THR A 27 4.19 -3.87 -4.33
N GLY A 28 5.00 -2.85 -4.14
CA GLY A 28 4.78 -1.52 -4.72
C GLY A 28 5.56 -1.36 -6.02
N ALA A 29 5.72 -0.12 -6.48
CA ALA A 29 6.45 0.15 -7.73
C ALA A 29 7.95 -0.15 -7.63
N HIS A 30 8.57 0.20 -6.50
CA HIS A 30 10.02 0.06 -6.26
C HIS A 30 10.37 -0.52 -4.88
N HIS A 31 9.39 -1.07 -4.18
CA HIS A 31 9.57 -1.66 -2.86
C HIS A 31 8.64 -2.88 -2.69
N TYR A 32 8.91 -3.72 -1.71
CA TYR A 32 8.15 -4.93 -1.46
C TYR A 32 8.09 -5.25 0.04
N PHE A 33 7.08 -6.02 0.43
CA PHE A 33 6.86 -6.54 1.77
C PHE A 33 6.71 -8.06 1.72
N LEU A 34 7.34 -8.75 2.66
CA LEU A 34 7.27 -10.20 2.82
C LEU A 34 6.63 -10.49 4.18
N LYS A 35 5.51 -11.20 4.16
CA LYS A 35 4.85 -11.69 5.36
C LYS A 35 5.45 -13.04 5.72
N VAL A 36 6.16 -13.12 6.84
CA VAL A 36 6.83 -14.34 7.26
C VAL A 36 5.81 -15.29 7.90
N GLN A 37 5.84 -16.56 7.48
CA GLN A 37 4.95 -17.59 8.01
C GLN A 37 5.22 -17.81 9.50
N ASP A 38 4.14 -17.98 10.29
CA ASP A 38 4.17 -18.23 11.73
C ASP A 38 4.89 -17.16 12.57
N GLN A 39 5.17 -16.00 11.98
CA GLN A 39 5.81 -14.86 12.62
C GLN A 39 4.93 -13.61 12.49
N SER A 40 4.97 -12.74 13.49
CA SER A 40 4.15 -11.51 13.49
C SER A 40 4.82 -10.33 12.80
N TYR A 41 6.09 -10.45 12.42
CA TYR A 41 6.86 -9.35 11.84
C TYR A 41 6.84 -9.38 10.31
N ILE A 42 7.09 -8.22 9.72
CA ILE A 42 7.17 -8.03 8.27
C ILE A 42 8.62 -7.72 7.90
N LEU A 43 9.10 -8.35 6.83
CA LEU A 43 10.33 -7.93 6.17
C LEU A 43 9.98 -7.02 4.99
N ALA A 44 10.76 -5.98 4.74
CA ALA A 44 10.59 -5.16 3.54
C ALA A 44 11.94 -4.79 2.92
N GLY A 45 11.89 -4.39 1.66
CA GLY A 45 13.06 -3.91 0.93
C GLY A 45 12.67 -3.06 -0.27
N GLY A 46 13.67 -2.48 -0.92
CA GLY A 46 13.56 -1.58 -2.06
C GLY A 46 13.74 -0.11 -1.68
N LEU A 47 13.18 0.78 -2.50
CA LEU A 47 13.28 2.22 -2.37
C LEU A 47 12.58 2.71 -1.09
N ASN A 48 13.26 3.53 -0.28
CA ASN A 48 12.70 4.14 0.93
C ASN A 48 12.96 5.65 1.06
N ASN A 49 13.24 6.34 -0.05
CA ASN A 49 13.58 7.77 -0.05
C ASN A 49 12.50 8.71 0.54
N PHE A 50 11.26 8.23 0.67
CA PHE A 50 10.14 8.93 1.31
C PHE A 50 9.54 8.15 2.48
N HIS A 51 10.26 7.16 3.02
CA HIS A 51 9.80 6.28 4.10
C HIS A 51 8.64 5.33 3.74
N GLN A 52 8.44 5.03 2.45
CA GLN A 52 7.36 4.19 1.95
C GLN A 52 7.38 2.73 2.42
N ILE A 53 8.49 2.22 2.98
CA ILE A 53 8.53 0.90 3.64
C ILE A 53 8.40 0.97 5.17
N GLY A 54 8.22 2.17 5.76
CA GLY A 54 8.01 2.33 7.20
C GLY A 54 9.31 2.32 8.03
N LEU A 55 10.43 2.75 7.46
CA LEU A 55 11.66 3.01 8.22
C LEU A 55 11.96 4.52 8.25
N SER A 56 12.45 5.02 9.38
CA SER A 56 12.90 6.41 9.53
C SER A 56 14.15 6.75 8.72
N SER A 57 14.92 5.76 8.27
CA SER A 57 16.00 5.97 7.30
C SER A 57 15.42 6.26 5.91
N THR A 58 16.09 7.06 5.08
CA THR A 58 15.70 7.30 3.68
C THR A 58 16.52 6.47 2.68
N GLU A 59 17.40 5.61 3.16
CA GLU A 59 18.28 4.77 2.33
C GLU A 59 17.49 3.65 1.63
N SER A 60 17.93 3.28 0.43
CA SER A 60 17.37 2.12 -0.25
C SER A 60 17.85 0.82 0.40
N ILE A 61 16.92 -0.12 0.57
CA ILE A 61 17.16 -1.38 1.24
C ILE A 61 17.31 -2.49 0.19
N PHE A 62 18.55 -2.95 -0.03
CA PHE A 62 18.84 -3.91 -1.10
C PHE A 62 18.51 -5.36 -0.78
N PHE A 63 18.33 -5.68 0.50
CA PHE A 63 17.99 -7.02 0.99
C PHE A 63 16.86 -6.89 2.01
N PRO A 64 15.93 -7.87 2.12
CA PRO A 64 14.84 -7.75 3.06
C PRO A 64 15.37 -7.51 4.48
N VAL A 65 14.78 -6.55 5.19
CA VAL A 65 15.08 -6.29 6.60
C VAL A 65 13.79 -6.25 7.40
N HIS A 66 13.87 -6.61 8.68
CA HIS A 66 12.75 -6.45 9.60
C HIS A 66 12.39 -4.98 9.72
N ILE A 67 11.08 -4.69 9.70
CA ILE A 67 10.52 -3.34 9.83
C ILE A 67 9.80 -3.21 11.17
N PRO A 68 10.46 -2.67 12.22
CA PRO A 68 9.88 -2.62 13.56
C PRO A 68 8.61 -1.78 13.66
N SER A 69 8.45 -0.75 12.82
CA SER A 69 7.25 0.10 12.82
C SER A 69 5.97 -0.64 12.40
N LEU A 70 6.11 -1.81 11.77
CA LEU A 70 5.00 -2.68 11.34
C LEU A 70 4.64 -3.74 12.40
N ASP A 71 5.39 -3.85 13.48
CA ASP A 71 5.12 -4.81 14.55
C ASP A 71 3.85 -4.42 15.34
N GLY A 72 3.17 -5.43 15.89
CA GLY A 72 1.94 -5.24 16.67
C GLY A 72 0.66 -5.09 15.84
N TYR A 73 0.78 -5.00 14.51
CA TYR A 73 -0.36 -5.00 13.59
C TYR A 73 -0.56 -6.39 12.99
N LYS A 74 -1.83 -6.73 12.72
CA LYS A 74 -2.19 -7.94 11.99
C LYS A 74 -2.45 -7.60 10.53
N TRP A 75 -1.39 -7.54 9.73
CA TRP A 75 -1.47 -7.17 8.32
C TRP A 75 -2.13 -8.25 7.47
N LYS A 76 -3.11 -7.83 6.68
CA LYS A 76 -3.79 -8.63 5.65
C LYS A 76 -3.16 -8.40 4.27
N LYS A 77 -2.85 -7.14 3.93
CA LYS A 77 -2.34 -6.77 2.60
C LYS A 77 -1.54 -5.47 2.68
N PHE A 78 -0.58 -5.31 1.78
CA PHE A 78 0.03 -4.02 1.45
C PHE A 78 -0.18 -3.69 -0.03
N ALA A 79 -0.31 -2.40 -0.34
CA ALA A 79 -0.32 -1.89 -1.70
C ALA A 79 0.57 -0.65 -1.77
N GLY A 80 1.54 -0.65 -2.68
CA GLY A 80 2.52 0.42 -2.81
C GLY A 80 2.41 1.16 -4.14
N GLY A 81 2.50 2.49 -4.10
CA GLY A 81 2.73 3.33 -5.28
C GLY A 81 4.21 3.56 -5.54
N LEU A 82 4.56 4.69 -6.17
CA LEU A 82 5.96 5.08 -6.39
C LEU A 82 6.66 5.45 -5.08
N HIS A 83 5.98 6.23 -4.25
CA HIS A 83 6.57 6.87 -3.06
C HIS A 83 5.68 6.77 -1.81
N HIS A 84 4.64 5.94 -1.84
CA HIS A 84 3.75 5.71 -0.71
C HIS A 84 3.30 4.26 -0.65
N THR A 85 2.80 3.88 0.53
CA THR A 85 2.21 2.58 0.79
C THR A 85 0.95 2.75 1.62
N ILE A 86 -0.08 1.97 1.31
CA ILE A 86 -1.19 1.72 2.22
C ILE A 86 -1.19 0.26 2.65
N GLY A 87 -1.47 0.01 3.93
CA GLY A 87 -1.56 -1.30 4.54
C GLY A 87 -2.95 -1.56 5.09
N LEU A 88 -3.49 -2.73 4.83
CA LEU A 88 -4.78 -3.20 5.32
C LEU A 88 -4.57 -4.22 6.42
N THR A 89 -5.20 -4.03 7.56
CA THR A 89 -5.20 -5.01 8.66
C THR A 89 -6.38 -5.98 8.56
N VAL A 90 -6.29 -7.12 9.25
CA VAL A 90 -7.37 -8.15 9.28
C VAL A 90 -8.68 -7.65 9.90
N ASP A 91 -8.62 -6.67 10.80
CA ASP A 91 -9.80 -6.00 11.37
C ASP A 91 -10.39 -4.92 10.45
N GLY A 92 -9.79 -4.72 9.26
CA GLY A 92 -10.29 -3.86 8.21
C GLY A 92 -9.97 -2.38 8.38
N LYS A 93 -8.91 -2.05 9.13
CA LYS A 93 -8.36 -0.69 9.20
C LYS A 93 -7.30 -0.50 8.11
N VAL A 94 -7.19 0.73 7.62
CA VAL A 94 -6.21 1.09 6.59
C VAL A 94 -5.24 2.12 7.15
N TYR A 95 -3.95 1.85 6.99
CA TYR A 95 -2.85 2.71 7.41
C TYR A 95 -2.08 3.20 6.19
N ALA A 96 -1.51 4.39 6.24
CA ALA A 96 -0.65 4.95 5.21
C ALA A 96 0.75 5.27 5.75
N MET A 97 1.75 5.19 4.87
CA MET A 97 3.12 5.64 5.11
C MET A 97 3.75 6.13 3.79
N GLY A 98 4.76 6.98 3.86
CA GLY A 98 5.46 7.51 2.69
C GLY A 98 5.27 9.02 2.45
N ARG A 99 5.34 9.41 1.17
CA ARG A 99 5.26 10.80 0.69
C ARG A 99 3.87 11.40 0.89
N CYS A 100 3.80 12.63 1.39
CA CYS A 100 2.57 13.29 1.83
C CYS A 100 2.09 14.46 0.94
N HIS A 101 2.79 14.78 -0.15
CA HIS A 101 2.56 16.04 -0.88
C HIS A 101 1.36 16.04 -1.82
N GLU A 102 0.92 14.88 -2.32
CA GLU A 102 -0.06 14.77 -3.43
C GLU A 102 -1.36 14.10 -2.97
N GLY A 103 -1.63 14.11 -1.65
CA GLY A 103 -2.85 13.52 -1.08
C GLY A 103 -2.90 11.99 -1.08
N GLN A 104 -1.86 11.30 -1.56
CA GLN A 104 -1.83 9.84 -1.75
C GLN A 104 -1.92 9.02 -0.45
N LEU A 105 -1.76 9.68 0.70
CA LEU A 105 -1.90 9.08 2.03
C LEU A 105 -3.32 9.16 2.60
N GLY A 106 -4.19 10.00 2.03
CA GLY A 106 -5.58 10.14 2.49
C GLY A 106 -5.71 10.76 3.88
N ILE A 107 -4.67 11.47 4.33
CA ILE A 107 -4.62 12.13 5.65
C ILE A 107 -4.38 13.62 5.42
N GLU A 108 -5.29 14.45 5.91
CA GLU A 108 -5.21 15.90 5.79
C GLU A 108 -4.25 16.50 6.84
N GLY A 109 -3.66 17.66 6.51
CA GLY A 109 -2.83 18.42 7.45
C GLY A 109 -1.40 17.89 7.64
N LEU A 110 -0.97 16.92 6.84
CA LEU A 110 0.41 16.43 6.89
C LEU A 110 1.41 17.46 6.36
N THR A 111 2.41 17.78 7.17
CA THR A 111 3.55 18.66 6.80
C THR A 111 4.85 17.88 6.61
N THR A 112 4.88 16.61 6.98
CA THR A 112 6.06 15.73 6.88
C THR A 112 5.67 14.35 6.36
N HIS A 113 6.63 13.68 5.73
CA HIS A 113 6.50 12.28 5.31
C HIS A 113 6.25 11.36 6.50
N LEU A 114 5.52 10.28 6.26
CA LEU A 114 5.16 9.33 7.31
C LEU A 114 6.11 8.15 7.29
N ASP A 115 6.94 8.04 8.31
CA ASP A 115 7.92 6.97 8.47
C ASP A 115 7.39 5.74 9.23
N LYS A 116 6.13 5.79 9.63
CA LYS A 116 5.43 4.73 10.34
C LYS A 116 3.98 4.65 9.86
N PRO A 117 3.33 3.47 9.98
CA PRO A 117 1.92 3.33 9.67
C PRO A 117 1.09 4.33 10.47
N THR A 118 0.33 5.17 9.77
CA THR A 118 -0.61 6.10 10.37
C THR A 118 -2.02 5.78 9.88
N LEU A 119 -2.96 5.66 10.81
CA LEU A 119 -4.35 5.31 10.49
C LEU A 119 -4.98 6.36 9.58
N ILE A 120 -5.61 5.92 8.49
CA ILE A 120 -6.44 6.79 7.66
C ILE A 120 -7.81 6.95 8.35
N PRO A 121 -8.20 8.18 8.76
CA PRO A 121 -9.43 8.39 9.52
C PRO A 121 -10.68 8.27 8.64
N ASN A 122 -11.82 8.04 9.29
CA ASN A 122 -13.16 8.12 8.68
C ASN A 122 -13.43 7.15 7.50
N ILE A 123 -12.79 5.99 7.52
CA ILE A 123 -13.00 4.93 6.52
C ILE A 123 -13.86 3.81 7.10
N PRO A 124 -14.94 3.36 6.40
CA PRO A 124 -15.64 2.14 6.78
C PRO A 124 -14.70 0.94 6.76
N LYS A 125 -15.11 -0.16 7.39
CA LYS A 125 -14.30 -1.37 7.43
C LYS A 125 -13.94 -1.84 6.02
N ALA A 126 -12.64 -1.88 5.75
CA ALA A 126 -12.09 -2.17 4.43
C ALA A 126 -11.90 -3.68 4.23
N VAL A 127 -12.13 -4.15 3.01
CA VAL A 127 -11.90 -5.53 2.60
C VAL A 127 -10.74 -5.68 1.64
N ASP A 128 -10.42 -4.63 0.88
CA ASP A 128 -9.31 -4.62 -0.07
C ASP A 128 -8.75 -3.22 -0.27
N ILE A 129 -7.52 -3.16 -0.77
CA ILE A 129 -6.76 -1.94 -1.05
C ILE A 129 -5.96 -2.09 -2.35
N ALA A 130 -5.72 -0.96 -3.02
CA ALA A 130 -4.85 -0.90 -4.19
C ALA A 130 -4.18 0.47 -4.31
N CYS A 131 -3.03 0.53 -4.97
CA CYS A 131 -2.30 1.76 -5.24
C CYS A 131 -1.94 1.85 -6.72
N GLY A 132 -2.09 3.04 -7.29
CA GLY A 132 -1.39 3.45 -8.50
C GLY A 132 -0.11 4.20 -8.15
N ASN A 133 0.49 4.87 -9.13
CA ASN A 133 1.75 5.61 -8.91
C ASN A 133 1.63 6.68 -7.81
N HIS A 134 0.54 7.45 -7.84
CA HIS A 134 0.29 8.60 -6.96
C HIS A 134 -1.16 8.63 -6.43
N VAL A 135 -1.88 7.50 -6.56
CA VAL A 135 -3.27 7.35 -6.14
C VAL A 135 -3.44 6.08 -5.31
N SER A 136 -4.47 6.09 -4.48
CA SER A 136 -4.79 5.04 -3.53
C SER A 136 -6.28 4.74 -3.59
N PHE A 137 -6.62 3.46 -3.41
CA PHE A 137 -7.99 2.97 -3.43
C PHE A 137 -8.26 2.07 -2.24
N ILE A 138 -9.47 2.18 -1.68
CA ILE A 138 -9.97 1.34 -0.60
C ILE A 138 -11.35 0.81 -1.01
N ILE A 139 -11.56 -0.50 -0.85
CA ILE A 139 -12.87 -1.13 -1.02
C ILE A 139 -13.43 -1.46 0.36
N ASP A 140 -14.65 -1.02 0.66
CA ASP A 140 -15.33 -1.37 1.92
C ASP A 140 -16.10 -2.71 1.82
N GLU A 141 -16.58 -3.21 2.96
CA GLU A 141 -17.41 -4.43 3.05
C GLU A 141 -18.71 -4.37 2.22
N LYS A 142 -19.16 -3.17 1.83
CA LYS A 142 -20.34 -2.97 0.98
C LYS A 142 -19.99 -2.94 -0.51
N GLY A 143 -18.72 -3.05 -0.87
CA GLY A 143 -18.21 -2.98 -2.24
C GLY A 143 -18.12 -1.55 -2.78
N LYS A 144 -18.17 -0.54 -1.90
CA LYS A 144 -17.94 0.87 -2.27
C LYS A 144 -16.46 1.15 -2.37
N VAL A 145 -16.10 1.98 -3.34
CA VAL A 145 -14.70 2.37 -3.58
C VAL A 145 -14.46 3.79 -3.15
N TYR A 146 -13.43 3.98 -2.35
CA TYR A 146 -12.90 5.28 -1.96
C TYR A 146 -11.56 5.48 -2.66
N SER A 147 -11.36 6.65 -3.26
CA SER A 147 -10.12 7.02 -3.94
C SER A 147 -9.58 8.35 -3.44
N PHE A 148 -8.25 8.48 -3.46
CA PHE A 148 -7.52 9.67 -3.03
C PHE A 148 -6.12 9.69 -3.68
N GLY A 149 -5.45 10.84 -3.69
CA GLY A 149 -4.21 11.07 -4.41
C GLY A 149 -4.37 12.10 -5.53
N THR A 150 -3.42 12.10 -6.48
CA THR A 150 -3.37 13.15 -7.50
C THR A 150 -4.42 13.01 -8.61
N GLY A 151 -4.97 14.15 -9.03
CA GLY A 151 -5.93 14.25 -10.13
C GLY A 151 -5.31 14.42 -11.52
N THR A 152 -4.01 14.67 -11.60
CA THR A 152 -3.29 14.97 -12.87
C THR A 152 -3.48 13.91 -13.96
N SER A 153 -3.78 12.66 -13.61
CA SER A 153 -4.02 11.56 -14.57
C SER A 153 -5.46 11.04 -14.56
N LEU A 154 -6.40 11.73 -13.90
CA LEU A 154 -7.81 11.34 -13.74
C LEU A 154 -8.04 9.95 -13.10
N GLN A 155 -6.99 9.34 -12.53
CA GLN A 155 -7.01 7.94 -12.11
C GLN A 155 -7.96 7.68 -10.94
N HIS A 156 -8.16 8.68 -10.06
CA HIS A 156 -9.06 8.55 -8.91
C HIS A 156 -10.53 8.81 -9.26
N GLY A 157 -10.86 9.26 -10.48
CA GLY A 157 -12.24 9.43 -10.94
C GLY A 157 -13.03 10.58 -10.31
N HIS A 158 -12.37 11.63 -9.82
CA HIS A 158 -13.02 12.85 -9.27
C HIS A 158 -12.70 14.12 -10.08
N GLY A 159 -12.24 13.96 -11.32
CA GLY A 159 -11.72 15.06 -12.13
C GLY A 159 -10.22 15.29 -11.92
N GLU A 160 -9.76 16.50 -12.25
CA GLU A 160 -8.34 16.89 -12.27
C GLU A 160 -7.81 17.34 -10.90
N ASP A 161 -8.70 17.61 -9.94
CA ASP A 161 -8.33 18.09 -8.62
C ASP A 161 -7.77 16.97 -7.74
N ASP A 162 -6.66 17.25 -7.04
CA ASP A 162 -6.11 16.35 -6.04
C ASP A 162 -7.10 16.10 -4.89
N VAL A 163 -7.25 14.84 -4.51
CA VAL A 163 -8.14 14.40 -3.45
C VAL A 163 -7.33 13.99 -2.22
N LYS A 164 -7.33 14.83 -1.18
CA LYS A 164 -6.45 14.68 0.01
C LYS A 164 -6.97 13.73 1.08
N ILE A 165 -8.26 13.45 1.07
CA ILE A 165 -8.93 12.51 1.98
C ILE A 165 -9.73 11.51 1.16
N PRO A 166 -9.92 10.27 1.62
CA PRO A 166 -10.60 9.26 0.81
C PRO A 166 -12.02 9.68 0.47
N ARG A 167 -12.30 9.76 -0.83
CA ARG A 167 -13.58 10.21 -1.35
C ARG A 167 -14.28 9.08 -2.08
N LEU A 168 -15.56 8.88 -1.75
CA LEU A 168 -16.39 7.87 -2.39
C LEU A 168 -16.48 8.13 -3.90
N MET A 169 -15.99 7.19 -4.70
CA MET A 169 -16.20 7.21 -6.14
C MET A 169 -17.68 6.99 -6.44
N SER A 170 -18.27 7.84 -7.27
CA SER A 170 -19.66 7.72 -7.71
C SER A 170 -19.71 7.76 -9.23
N SER A 171 -20.46 6.81 -9.80
CA SER A 171 -20.79 6.79 -11.22
C SER A 171 -22.03 5.95 -11.42
N LYS A 172 -22.75 6.18 -12.53
CA LYS A 172 -23.95 5.41 -12.88
C LYS A 172 -23.75 3.88 -12.81
N TYR A 173 -22.52 3.40 -13.05
CA TYR A 173 -22.18 1.97 -12.98
C TYR A 173 -21.72 1.49 -11.60
N MET A 174 -21.04 2.35 -10.82
CA MET A 174 -20.61 2.01 -9.46
C MET A 174 -21.77 2.06 -8.45
N ASP A 175 -22.79 2.86 -8.71
CA ASP A 175 -23.95 2.97 -7.83
C ASP A 175 -24.84 1.70 -7.86
N ILE A 176 -24.73 0.92 -8.93
CA ILE A 176 -25.54 -0.28 -9.18
C ILE A 176 -24.75 -1.59 -9.12
N LYS A 177 -23.41 -1.55 -9.07
CA LYS A 177 -22.56 -2.75 -9.04
C LYS A 177 -21.63 -2.73 -7.83
N LYS A 178 -21.46 -3.90 -7.20
CA LYS A 178 -20.47 -4.09 -6.13
C LYS A 178 -19.09 -4.36 -6.71
N ILE A 179 -18.08 -3.61 -6.29
CA ILE A 179 -16.71 -3.84 -6.72
C ILE A 179 -16.10 -4.98 -5.89
N ALA A 180 -15.52 -5.96 -6.58
CA ALA A 180 -14.86 -7.13 -6.01
C ALA A 180 -13.35 -6.95 -5.87
N ASN A 181 -12.73 -6.30 -6.85
CA ASN A 181 -11.28 -6.14 -6.93
C ASN A 181 -10.89 -4.90 -7.74
N ILE A 182 -9.69 -4.38 -7.47
CA ILE A 182 -9.12 -3.23 -8.16
C ILE A 182 -7.68 -3.54 -8.55
N THR A 183 -7.36 -3.33 -9.83
CA THR A 183 -5.98 -3.26 -10.33
C THR A 183 -5.71 -1.86 -10.84
N VAL A 184 -4.55 -1.32 -10.48
CA VAL A 184 -4.14 0.02 -10.89
C VAL A 184 -2.80 -0.09 -11.58
N GLY A 185 -2.70 0.48 -12.78
CA GLY A 185 -1.46 0.67 -13.52
C GLY A 185 -0.88 2.07 -13.30
N ALA A 186 0.12 2.42 -14.10
CA ALA A 186 0.76 3.74 -14.03
C ALA A 186 -0.19 4.89 -14.39
N GLN A 187 -1.14 4.65 -15.30
CA GLN A 187 -2.03 5.65 -15.90
C GLN A 187 -3.51 5.23 -15.98
N HIS A 188 -3.86 4.03 -15.52
CA HIS A 188 -5.22 3.50 -15.65
C HIS A 188 -5.63 2.69 -14.40
N THR A 189 -6.94 2.60 -14.18
CA THR A 189 -7.54 1.83 -13.08
C THR A 189 -8.59 0.89 -13.66
N ILE A 190 -8.58 -0.37 -13.25
CA ILE A 190 -9.51 -1.42 -13.67
C ILE A 190 -10.26 -1.92 -12.44
N PHE A 191 -11.59 -1.96 -12.56
CA PHE A 191 -12.50 -2.47 -11.53
C PHE A 191 -13.12 -3.80 -11.99
N LEU A 192 -13.05 -4.82 -11.14
CA LEU A 192 -13.81 -6.05 -11.33
C LEU A 192 -15.09 -5.96 -10.50
N THR A 193 -16.25 -6.12 -11.14
CA THR A 193 -17.55 -6.08 -10.46
C THR A 193 -18.10 -7.48 -10.20
N LYS A 194 -18.79 -7.68 -9.08
CA LYS A 194 -19.69 -8.84 -8.93
C LYS A 194 -21.02 -8.53 -9.64
N GLU A 195 -21.65 -9.58 -10.18
CA GLU A 195 -23.05 -9.51 -10.63
C GLU A 195 -23.99 -9.21 -9.45
#